data_AF-A0A7K1SDG3-F1
#
_entry.id   AF-A0A7K1SDG3-F1
#
_cell.length_a   1.000
_cell.length_b   1.000
_cell.length_c   1.000
_cell.angle_alpha   90.00
_cell.angle_beta   90.00
_cell.angle_gamma   90.00
#
_symmetry.space_group_name_H-M   'P 1'
#
loop_
_entity.id
_entity.type
_entity.pdbx_description
1 polymer ?
#
loop_
_entity_poly.entity_id
_entity_poly.type
_entity_poly.pdbx_seq_one_letter_code
_entity_poly.pdbx_strand_id
1 'polypeptide(L)' 'MYSFIGIGPLEIAIFLLALILGFLLPIIALVDIIRSEFKGTNDKLIWVIIVLFLNFLGALLYFFIGRNQRIK' A
#
# COMPACT_ATOMS: atom_id res chain seq x y z
N MET A 1 3.16 -1.26 36.69
CA MET A 1 1.71 -1.47 36.50
C MET A 1 1.30 -1.30 35.03
N TYR A 2 2.02 -1.94 34.08
CA TYR A 2 1.65 -1.97 32.64
C TYR A 2 1.63 -3.40 32.06
N SER A 3 1.95 -4.41 32.86
CA SER A 3 2.12 -5.79 32.43
C SER A 3 0.89 -6.65 32.75
N PHE A 4 -0.26 -6.33 32.13
CA PHE A 4 -1.38 -7.29 32.08
C PHE A 4 -1.25 -8.27 30.90
N ILE A 5 -0.38 -7.98 29.93
CA ILE A 5 -0.19 -8.77 28.69
C ILE A 5 1.30 -9.11 28.42
N GLY A 6 2.23 -8.61 29.24
CA GLY A 6 3.68 -8.83 29.04
C GLY A 6 4.29 -8.10 27.84
N ILE A 7 3.52 -7.23 27.16
CA ILE A 7 3.98 -6.40 26.06
C ILE A 7 4.38 -5.03 26.62
N GLY A 8 5.64 -4.63 26.41
CA GLY A 8 6.16 -3.34 26.85
C GLY A 8 5.92 -2.20 25.84
N PRO A 9 6.28 -0.96 26.22
CA PRO A 9 6.14 0.20 25.34
C PRO A 9 6.97 0.10 24.05
N LEU A 10 8.11 -0.59 24.08
CA LEU A 10 8.99 -0.73 22.92
C LEU A 10 8.40 -1.67 21.87
N GLU A 11 7.79 -2.77 22.31
CA GLU A 11 7.12 -3.74 21.44
C GLU A 11 5.93 -3.09 20.71
N ILE A 12 5.16 -2.25 21.42
CA ILE A 12 4.08 -1.47 20.82
C ILE A 12 4.64 -0.50 19.77
N ALA A 13 5.72 0.21 20.09
CA ALA A 13 6.35 1.15 19.15
C ALA A 13 6.86 0.44 17.88
N ILE A 14 7.51 -0.72 18.02
CA ILE A 14 7.99 -1.52 16.88
C ILE A 14 6.83 -2.01 16.04
N PHE A 15 5.74 -2.50 16.67
CA PHE A 15 4.56 -2.96 15.95
C PHE A 15 3.90 -1.84 15.15
N LEU A 16 3.72 -0.65 15.75
CA LEU A 16 3.17 0.52 15.07
C LEU A 16 4.06 0.97 13.91
N LEU A 17 5.38 0.97 14.10
CA LEU A 17 6.33 1.32 13.04
C LEU A 17 6.24 0.33 11.87
N ALA A 18 6.20 -0.97 12.15
CA ALA A 18 6.05 -2.01 11.13
C ALA A 18 4.72 -1.85 10.36
N LEU A 19 3.63 -1.53 11.08
CA LEU A 19 2.33 -1.26 10.48
C LEU A 19 2.41 -0.06 9.51
N ILE A 20 2.95 1.06 9.97
CA ILE A 20 3.09 2.28 9.15
C ILE A 20 3.91 2.00 7.89
N LEU A 21 5.06 1.33 8.02
CA LEU A 21 5.92 1.00 6.89
C LEU A 21 5.24 0.04 5.90
N GLY A 22 4.47 -0.93 6.41
CA GLY A 22 3.71 -1.88 5.58
C GLY A 22 2.62 -1.22 4.74
N PHE A 23 1.97 -0.18 5.26
CA PHE A 23 0.91 0.56 4.54
C PHE A 23 1.41 1.77 3.76
N LEU A 24 2.63 2.25 4.02
CA LEU A 24 3.19 3.40 3.31
C LEU A 24 3.22 3.16 1.79
N LEU A 25 3.71 2.00 1.36
CA LEU A 25 3.86 1.68 -0.07
C LEU A 25 2.49 1.53 -0.79
N PRO A 26 1.50 0.80 -0.25
CA PRO A 26 0.13 0.78 -0.76
C PRO A 26 -0.51 2.16 -0.87
N ILE A 27 -0.35 3.01 0.14
CA ILE A 27 -0.93 4.36 0.13
C ILE A 27 -0.32 5.19 -1.00
N ILE A 28 1.02 5.17 -1.15
CA ILE A 28 1.70 5.88 -2.25
C ILE A 28 1.21 5.35 -3.59
N ALA A 29 1.10 4.02 -3.76
CA ALA A 29 0.59 3.42 -4.99
C ALA A 29 -0.84 3.89 -5.29
N LEU A 30 -1.76 3.89 -4.31
CA LEU A 30 -3.13 4.36 -4.50
C LEU A 30 -3.20 5.84 -4.89
N VAL A 31 -2.43 6.70 -4.23
CA VAL A 31 -2.37 8.13 -4.57
C VAL A 31 -1.88 8.31 -6.01
N ASP A 32 -0.86 7.54 -6.40
CA ASP A 32 -0.29 7.57 -7.74
C ASP A 32 -1.31 7.04 -8.80
N ILE A 33 -2.05 5.97 -8.51
CA ILE A 33 -3.13 5.45 -9.37
C ILE A 33 -4.23 6.49 -9.59
N ILE A 34 -4.71 7.13 -8.52
CA ILE A 34 -5.80 8.10 -8.61
C ILE A 34 -5.38 9.30 -9.47
N ARG A 35 -4.15 9.78 -9.28
CA ARG A 35 -3.57 10.92 -10.00
C ARG A 35 -3.17 10.63 -11.44
N SER A 36 -2.89 9.38 -11.78
CA SER A 36 -2.46 9.01 -13.14
C SER A 36 -3.65 8.83 -14.08
N GLU A 37 -3.46 9.14 -15.36
CA GLU A 37 -4.36 8.71 -16.43
C GLU A 37 -3.87 7.40 -17.04
N PHE A 38 -4.81 6.50 -17.34
CA PHE A 38 -4.51 5.17 -17.87
C PHE A 38 -5.06 5.00 -19.28
N LYS A 39 -4.39 4.20 -20.09
CA LYS A 39 -4.78 3.93 -21.48
C LYS A 39 -6.06 3.11 -21.56
N GLY A 40 -6.19 2.08 -20.72
CA GLY A 40 -7.40 1.28 -20.63
C GLY A 40 -8.45 1.93 -19.73
N THR A 41 -9.70 1.90 -20.18
CA THR A 41 -10.86 2.47 -19.45
C THR A 41 -10.98 1.94 -18.03
N ASN A 42 -10.60 0.68 -17.79
CA ASN A 42 -10.74 0.01 -16.49
C ASN A 42 -9.41 -0.19 -15.73
N ASP A 43 -8.26 0.14 -16.32
CA ASP A 43 -6.95 -0.15 -15.72
C ASP A 43 -6.79 0.54 -14.36
N LYS A 44 -7.27 1.78 -14.24
CA LYS A 44 -7.29 2.53 -12.97
C LYS A 44 -8.01 1.74 -11.88
N LEU A 45 -9.22 1.25 -12.17
CA LEU A 45 -10.03 0.47 -11.24
C LEU A 45 -9.38 -0.85 -10.88
N ILE A 46 -8.83 -1.56 -11.87
CA ILE A 46 -8.12 -2.83 -11.68
C ILE A 46 -6.94 -2.63 -10.71
N TRP A 47 -6.13 -1.60 -10.90
CA TRP A 47 -4.99 -1.33 -10.02
C TRP A 47 -5.42 -0.90 -8.62
N VAL A 48 -6.49 -0.12 -8.47
CA VAL A 48 -7.05 0.20 -7.14
C VAL A 48 -7.45 -1.08 -6.41
N ILE A 49 -8.16 -1.99 -7.07
CA ILE A 49 -8.58 -3.28 -6.49
C ILE A 49 -7.36 -4.12 -6.11
N ILE A 50 -6.39 -4.27 -7.02
CA ILE A 50 -5.17 -5.04 -6.76
C ILE A 50 -4.42 -4.50 -5.53
N VAL A 51 -4.22 -3.18 -5.44
CA VAL A 51 -3.49 -2.57 -4.31
C VAL A 51 -4.28 -2.68 -3.00
N LEU A 52 -5.61 -2.53 -3.04
CA LEU A 52 -6.45 -2.65 -1.84
C LEU A 52 -6.46 -4.08 -1.27
N PHE A 53 -6.59 -5.11 -2.12
CA PHE A 53 -6.71 -6.50 -1.66
C PHE A 53 -5.35 -7.14 -1.38
N LEU A 54 -4.32 -6.83 -2.17
CA LEU A 54 -2.98 -7.42 -2.00
C LEU A 54 -2.01 -6.54 -1.19
N ASN A 55 -2.45 -5.36 -0.74
CA ASN A 55 -1.66 -4.41 0.06
C ASN A 55 -0.26 -4.21 -0.51
N PHE A 56 0.77 -4.55 0.26
CA PHE A 56 2.18 -4.35 -0.09
C PHE A 56 2.55 -5.04 -1.41
N LEU A 57 2.06 -6.28 -1.64
CA LEU A 57 2.30 -7.00 -2.89
C LEU A 57 1.60 -6.32 -4.06
N GLY A 58 0.37 -5.85 -3.88
CA GLY A 58 -0.36 -5.11 -4.90
C GLY A 58 0.34 -3.81 -5.29
N ALA A 59 0.88 -3.09 -4.30
CA ALA A 59 1.68 -1.89 -4.51
C ALA A 59 2.97 -2.19 -5.31
N LEU A 60 3.66 -3.28 -4.99
CA LEU A 60 4.82 -3.76 -5.75
C LEU A 60 4.45 -4.00 -7.22
N LEU A 61 3.39 -4.77 -7.47
CA LEU A 61 2.92 -5.07 -8.82
C LEU A 61 2.56 -3.80 -9.59
N TYR A 62 1.93 -2.83 -8.92
CA TYR A 62 1.62 -1.54 -9.52
C TYR A 62 2.88 -0.79 -9.96
N PHE A 63 3.91 -0.74 -9.10
CA PHE A 63 5.14 0.00 -9.41
C PHE A 63 5.94 -0.65 -10.54
N PHE A 64 5.98 -1.97 -10.62
CA PHE A 64 6.73 -2.68 -11.66
C PHE A 64 5.95 -2.83 -12.98
N ILE A 65 4.65 -3.08 -12.92
CA ILE A 65 3.83 -3.44 -14.09
C ILE A 65 2.82 -2.33 -14.40
N GLY A 66 2.08 -1.86 -13.40
CA GLY A 66 0.99 -0.91 -13.58
C GLY A 66 1.39 0.47 -14.09
N ARG A 67 2.59 0.94 -13.75
CA ARG A 67 3.12 2.22 -14.26
C ARG A 67 3.21 2.31 -15.78
N ASN A 68 3.47 1.19 -16.44
CA ASN A 68 3.64 1.15 -17.89
C ASN A 68 2.33 1.29 -18.67
N GLN A 69 1.18 1.14 -17.98
CA GLN A 69 -0.15 1.25 -18.55
C GLN A 69 -0.71 2.69 -18.54
N ARG A 70 0.03 3.63 -17.94
CA ARG A 70 -0.32 5.05 -17.91
C ARG A 70 -0.21 5.67 -19.30
N ILE A 71 -1.01 6.71 -19.53
CA ILE A 71 -0.83 7.60 -20.69
C ILE A 71 0.47 8.39 -20.46
N LYS A 72 1.32 8.46 -21.49
CA LYS A 72 2.57 9.24 -21.46
C LYS A 72 2.28 10.71 -21.67
#